data_AF-A0A4P6MPD3-F1
#
_entry.id   AF-A0A4P6MPD3-F1
#
_cell.length_a   1.000
_cell.length_b   1.000
_cell.length_c   1.000
_cell.angle_alpha   90.00
_cell.angle_beta   90.00
_cell.angle_gamma   90.00
#
_symmetry.space_group_name_H-M   'P 1'
#
loop_
_entity.id
_entity.type
_entity.pdbx_description
1 polymer ?
#
loop_
_entity_poly.entity_id
_entity_poly.type
_entity_poly.pdbx_seq_one_letter_code
_entity_poly.pdbx_strand_id
1 'polypeptide(L)'
;MPIRIRLAQDEQDIEQVFRIRHQVFREEEDLIHADGTQVVLDQFDAFPASKLFVALNERDQIVGSVRATLDNPAGLPADEYFDFREHTPPASRFMSISMYCVARPYRNLMVARGLLLMCTYHALANNVDYISAPLNPVVGKLIHRIGGKPVTNDLLSVPHINVRFLPYLLDMNDLHETFANFAKQNVAHNMIRSYECMIFKKGERIIRKGDPGDCAYLIVTGAAQVLHPNTSAPIAELSQGDVFGDRELLSGDTMRTADVFASSLVRVMVLPKRAFLEHQRTLPRTSVDPLKTALIE
;
A
#
# COMPACT_ATOMS: atom_id res chain seq x y z
N MET A 1 8.23 -12.09 10.76
CA MET A 1 8.83 -10.77 10.87
C MET A 1 8.15 -9.86 9.86
N PRO A 2 8.04 -8.56 10.15
CA PRO A 2 7.07 -7.71 9.45
C PRO A 2 7.48 -7.45 8.01
N ILE A 3 6.50 -7.43 7.11
CA ILE A 3 6.67 -6.91 5.77
C ILE A 3 6.43 -5.40 5.84
N ARG A 4 7.37 -4.61 5.30
CA ARG A 4 7.23 -3.16 5.16
C ARG A 4 6.94 -2.83 3.70
N ILE A 5 6.00 -1.91 3.46
CA ILE A 5 5.69 -1.43 2.12
C ILE A 5 5.73 0.09 2.15
N ARG A 6 6.49 0.68 1.24
CA ARG A 6 6.63 2.13 1.10
C ARG A 6 6.80 2.55 -0.36
N LEU A 7 6.81 3.85 -0.61
CA LEU A 7 7.35 4.38 -1.87
C LEU A 7 8.85 4.09 -1.97
N ALA A 8 9.35 3.86 -3.19
CA ALA A 8 10.77 3.97 -3.49
C ALA A 8 11.25 5.40 -3.22
N GLN A 9 12.40 5.56 -2.57
CA GLN A 9 12.89 6.82 -2.03
C GLN A 9 14.12 7.37 -2.75
N ASP A 10 14.98 6.48 -3.23
CA ASP A 10 16.27 6.83 -3.82
C ASP A 10 16.62 5.97 -5.05
N GLU A 11 17.79 6.26 -5.62
CA GLU A 11 18.30 5.55 -6.80
C GLU A 11 18.57 4.06 -6.51
N GLN A 12 18.92 3.70 -5.27
CA GLN A 12 19.18 2.31 -4.89
C GLN A 12 17.89 1.50 -4.87
N ASP A 13 16.79 2.08 -4.39
CA ASP A 13 15.47 1.46 -4.48
C ASP A 13 15.04 1.26 -5.94
N ILE A 14 15.23 2.29 -6.78
CA ILE A 14 14.86 2.26 -8.20
C ILE A 14 15.65 1.17 -8.93
N GLU A 15 16.96 1.08 -8.69
CA GLU A 15 17.80 0.03 -9.26
C GLU A 15 17.31 -1.37 -8.85
N GLN A 16 17.03 -1.57 -7.55
CA GLN A 16 16.49 -2.83 -7.05
C GLN A 16 15.12 -3.17 -7.67
N VAL A 17 14.26 -2.18 -7.92
CA VAL A 17 12.99 -2.38 -8.64
C VAL A 17 13.23 -2.92 -10.05
N PHE A 18 14.17 -2.36 -10.79
CA PHE A 18 14.46 -2.82 -12.15
C PHE A 18 15.06 -4.23 -12.18
N ARG A 19 15.90 -4.57 -11.20
CA ARG A 19 16.46 -5.91 -11.04
C ARG A 19 15.39 -6.95 -10.68
N ILE A 20 14.49 -6.64 -9.74
CA ILE A 20 13.44 -7.59 -9.36
C ILE A 20 12.41 -7.78 -10.48
N ARG A 21 12.13 -6.74 -11.28
CA ARG A 21 11.31 -6.88 -12.49
C ARG A 21 11.99 -7.81 -13.50
N HIS A 22 13.30 -7.68 -13.73
CA HIS A 22 14.05 -8.61 -14.58
C HIS A 22 13.93 -10.05 -14.07
N GLN A 23 14.24 -10.28 -12.79
CA GLN A 23 14.11 -11.59 -12.15
C GLN A 23 12.71 -12.16 -12.34
N VAL A 24 11.65 -11.40 -12.03
CA VAL A 24 10.29 -11.93 -12.08
C VAL A 24 9.79 -12.10 -13.51
N PHE A 25 9.91 -11.08 -14.36
CA PHE A 25 9.29 -11.07 -15.69
C PHE A 25 10.07 -11.82 -16.75
N ARG A 26 11.39 -12.03 -16.58
CA ARG A 26 12.20 -12.78 -17.54
C ARG A 26 12.61 -14.14 -17.01
N GLU A 27 13.19 -14.19 -15.81
CA GLU A 27 13.78 -15.44 -15.31
C GLU A 27 12.74 -16.38 -14.67
N GLU A 28 11.80 -15.84 -13.90
CA GLU A 28 10.83 -16.66 -13.16
C GLU A 28 9.57 -17.00 -13.97
N GLU A 29 9.09 -16.09 -14.84
CA GLU A 29 7.79 -16.20 -15.51
C GLU A 29 7.80 -16.05 -17.03
N ASP A 30 8.90 -15.61 -17.66
CA ASP A 30 9.02 -15.42 -19.11
C ASP A 30 7.85 -14.62 -19.74
N LEU A 31 7.46 -13.51 -19.10
CA LEU A 31 6.35 -12.65 -19.53
C LEU A 31 6.76 -11.56 -20.53
N ILE A 32 8.02 -11.11 -20.48
CA ILE A 32 8.54 -10.03 -21.32
C ILE A 32 9.74 -10.55 -22.10
N HIS A 33 9.79 -10.27 -23.40
CA HIS A 33 10.89 -10.69 -24.26
C HIS A 33 12.25 -10.19 -23.74
N ALA A 34 13.26 -11.03 -23.88
CA ALA A 34 14.64 -10.65 -23.57
C ALA A 34 15.16 -9.67 -24.64
N ASP A 35 15.79 -8.58 -24.19
CA ASP A 35 16.42 -7.55 -25.04
C ASP A 35 17.94 -7.46 -24.81
N GLY A 36 18.52 -8.42 -24.08
CA GLY A 36 19.94 -8.44 -23.71
C GLY A 36 20.30 -7.60 -22.48
N THR A 37 19.38 -6.80 -21.94
CA THR A 37 19.60 -6.04 -20.70
C THR A 37 19.27 -6.86 -19.45
N GLN A 38 19.88 -6.51 -18.32
CA GLN A 38 19.65 -7.14 -17.00
C GLN A 38 18.62 -6.38 -16.14
N VAL A 39 17.83 -5.53 -16.77
CA VAL A 39 16.84 -4.64 -16.14
C VAL A 39 15.56 -4.63 -16.97
N VAL A 40 14.42 -4.39 -16.34
CA VAL A 40 13.17 -4.14 -17.05
C VAL A 40 12.65 -2.76 -16.66
N LEU A 41 12.70 -1.84 -17.60
CA LEU A 41 12.25 -0.46 -17.48
C LEU A 41 11.58 0.00 -18.79
N ASP A 42 10.67 0.95 -18.69
CA ASP A 42 10.02 1.57 -19.85
C ASP A 42 9.93 3.09 -19.68
N GLN A 43 9.34 3.78 -20.67
CA GLN A 43 9.17 5.24 -20.66
C GLN A 43 8.40 5.76 -19.43
N PHE A 44 7.47 4.97 -18.88
CA PHE A 44 6.65 5.40 -17.76
C PHE A 44 7.38 5.40 -16.42
N ASP A 45 8.55 4.76 -16.33
CA ASP A 45 9.41 4.88 -15.15
C ASP A 45 10.08 6.25 -15.05
N ALA A 46 10.13 7.03 -16.14
CA ALA A 46 10.72 8.36 -16.16
C ALA A 46 9.73 9.48 -15.77
N PHE A 47 8.41 9.23 -15.82
CA PHE A 47 7.42 10.28 -15.58
C PHE A 47 7.14 10.49 -14.08
N PRO A 48 7.12 11.75 -13.58
CA PRO A 48 6.80 12.05 -12.18
C PRO A 48 5.41 11.59 -11.72
N ALA A 49 4.49 11.38 -12.66
CA ALA A 49 3.15 10.84 -12.43
C ALA A 49 3.18 9.36 -11.99
N SER A 50 4.29 8.66 -12.22
CA SER A 50 4.50 7.30 -11.76
C SER A 50 5.07 7.26 -10.34
N LYS A 51 4.49 6.40 -9.53
CA LYS A 51 4.95 6.06 -8.18
C LYS A 51 5.25 4.57 -8.11
N LEU A 52 6.41 4.24 -7.56
CA LEU A 52 6.84 2.87 -7.32
C LEU A 52 6.58 2.54 -5.85
N PHE A 53 5.67 1.61 -5.59
CA PHE A 53 5.51 1.01 -4.27
C PHE A 53 6.35 -0.26 -4.20
N VAL A 54 7.10 -0.41 -3.12
CA VAL A 54 8.05 -1.51 -2.92
C VAL A 54 7.75 -2.24 -1.62
N ALA A 55 7.83 -3.56 -1.65
CA ALA A 55 7.75 -4.42 -0.47
C ALA A 55 9.15 -4.82 -0.05
N LEU A 56 9.50 -4.59 1.22
CA LEU A 56 10.80 -4.89 1.78
C LEU A 56 10.71 -6.06 2.77
N ASN A 57 11.76 -6.88 2.78
CA ASN A 57 11.98 -7.88 3.82
C ASN A 57 12.67 -7.28 5.06
N GLU A 58 12.98 -8.12 6.05
CA GLU A 58 13.63 -7.73 7.31
C GLU A 58 15.06 -7.20 7.17
N ARG A 59 15.68 -7.35 6.00
CA ARG A 59 17.03 -6.84 5.68
C ARG A 59 16.99 -5.61 4.78
N ASP A 60 15.81 -4.96 4.70
CA ASP A 60 15.54 -3.82 3.81
C ASP A 60 15.82 -4.11 2.33
N GLN A 61 15.71 -5.37 1.91
CA GLN A 61 15.82 -5.74 0.50
C GLN A 61 14.44 -5.70 -0.14
N ILE A 62 14.34 -5.13 -1.34
CA ILE A 62 13.09 -5.10 -2.11
C ILE A 62 12.81 -6.52 -2.64
N VAL A 63 11.64 -7.05 -2.26
CA VAL A 63 11.17 -8.40 -2.62
C VAL A 63 9.91 -8.39 -3.47
N GLY A 64 9.37 -7.21 -3.74
CA GLY A 64 8.31 -7.00 -4.72
C GLY A 64 8.09 -5.52 -5.00
N SER A 65 7.48 -5.22 -6.13
CA SER A 65 7.12 -3.85 -6.50
C SER A 65 5.84 -3.79 -7.33
N VAL A 66 5.23 -2.61 -7.35
CA VAL A 66 4.13 -2.26 -8.26
C VAL A 66 4.23 -0.80 -8.63
N ARG A 67 3.88 -0.46 -9.86
CA ARG A 67 3.83 0.93 -10.34
C ARG A 67 2.39 1.41 -10.40
N ALA A 68 2.13 2.57 -9.80
CA ALA A 68 0.90 3.32 -9.94
C ALA A 68 1.19 4.60 -10.74
N THR A 69 0.52 4.80 -11.88
CA THR A 69 0.76 5.95 -12.76
C THR A 69 -0.53 6.75 -12.89
N LEU A 70 -0.52 8.00 -12.44
CA LEU A 70 -1.65 8.92 -12.64
C LEU A 70 -1.74 9.34 -14.11
N ASP A 71 -2.97 9.62 -14.55
CA ASP A 71 -3.23 10.13 -15.90
C ASP A 71 -2.42 11.41 -16.17
N ASN A 72 -1.79 11.47 -17.32
CA ASN A 72 -0.81 12.51 -17.65
C ASN A 72 -0.69 12.67 -19.18
N PRO A 73 -0.07 13.74 -19.69
CA PRO A 73 0.01 14.01 -21.14
C PRO A 73 0.71 12.94 -21.97
N ALA A 74 1.54 12.07 -21.37
CA ALA A 74 2.16 10.94 -22.06
C ALA A 74 1.26 9.68 -22.11
N GLY A 75 0.05 9.76 -21.53
CA GLY A 75 -0.87 8.62 -21.41
C GLY A 75 -0.55 7.72 -20.22
N LEU A 76 -1.26 6.60 -20.15
CA LEU A 76 -1.09 5.57 -19.14
C LEU A 76 -0.43 4.31 -19.73
N PRO A 77 0.34 3.55 -18.93
CA PRO A 77 0.85 2.25 -19.36
C PRO A 77 -0.23 1.31 -19.90
N ALA A 78 -1.43 1.35 -19.31
CA ALA A 78 -2.56 0.52 -19.72
C ALA A 78 -3.09 0.84 -21.13
N ASP A 79 -2.89 2.07 -21.62
CA ASP A 79 -3.39 2.53 -22.93
C ASP A 79 -2.66 1.81 -24.09
N GLU A 80 -1.47 1.26 -23.85
CA GLU A 80 -0.73 0.44 -24.83
C GLU A 80 -1.37 -0.95 -25.07
N TYR A 81 -2.31 -1.35 -24.21
CA TYR A 81 -2.89 -2.70 -24.19
C TYR A 81 -4.37 -2.71 -24.56
N PHE A 82 -5.13 -1.71 -24.12
CA PHE A 82 -6.58 -1.67 -24.26
C PHE A 82 -7.12 -0.25 -24.06
N ASP A 83 -8.15 0.15 -24.80
CA ASP A 83 -8.79 1.46 -24.63
C ASP A 83 -9.84 1.39 -23.49
N PHE A 84 -9.41 1.70 -22.27
CA PHE A 84 -10.29 1.67 -21.10
C PHE A 84 -11.29 2.83 -21.07
N ARG A 85 -11.03 3.91 -21.81
CA ARG A 85 -11.80 5.16 -21.68
C ARG A 85 -13.15 5.07 -22.34
N GLU A 86 -13.26 4.28 -23.41
CA GLU A 86 -14.53 3.93 -24.06
C GLU A 86 -15.53 3.24 -23.11
N HIS A 87 -15.07 2.71 -21.99
CA HIS A 87 -15.87 1.97 -21.01
C HIS A 87 -16.16 2.76 -19.73
N THR A 88 -15.90 4.06 -19.71
CA THR A 88 -16.12 4.94 -18.55
C THR A 88 -16.85 6.22 -18.95
N PRO A 89 -17.47 6.94 -17.99
CA PRO A 89 -18.00 8.27 -18.24
C PRO A 89 -16.93 9.23 -18.80
N PRO A 90 -17.30 10.16 -19.70
CA PRO A 90 -16.38 11.18 -20.18
C PRO A 90 -15.75 11.99 -19.04
N ALA A 91 -14.50 12.41 -19.22
CA ALA A 91 -13.73 13.19 -18.24
C ALA A 91 -13.49 12.52 -16.87
N SER A 92 -13.67 11.20 -16.78
CA SER A 92 -13.27 10.43 -15.59
C SER A 92 -11.77 10.56 -15.34
N ARG A 93 -11.36 10.61 -14.07
CA ARG A 93 -9.95 10.66 -13.67
C ARG A 93 -9.38 9.27 -13.52
N PHE A 94 -8.28 9.00 -14.22
CA PHE A 94 -7.69 7.67 -14.28
C PHE A 94 -6.36 7.55 -13.53
N MET A 95 -6.08 6.31 -13.14
CA MET A 95 -4.74 5.84 -12.78
C MET A 95 -4.56 4.44 -13.35
N SER A 96 -3.35 4.10 -13.76
CA SER A 96 -3.01 2.73 -14.14
C SER A 96 -2.19 2.05 -13.05
N ILE A 97 -2.48 0.78 -12.78
CA ILE A 97 -1.58 -0.12 -12.03
C ILE A 97 -0.87 -1.02 -13.04
N SER A 98 0.45 -1.01 -13.00
CA SER A 98 1.32 -1.77 -13.91
C SER A 98 2.55 -2.33 -13.20
N MET A 99 3.30 -3.20 -13.89
CA MET A 99 4.58 -3.74 -13.40
C MET A 99 4.51 -4.39 -12.00
N TYR A 100 3.38 -5.01 -11.66
CA TYR A 100 3.25 -5.79 -10.42
C TYR A 100 4.14 -7.03 -10.48
N CYS A 101 5.09 -7.13 -9.57
CA CYS A 101 6.01 -8.26 -9.45
C CYS A 101 6.36 -8.56 -7.99
N VAL A 102 6.48 -9.85 -7.64
CA VAL A 102 6.95 -10.30 -6.32
C VAL A 102 7.81 -11.54 -6.54
N ALA A 103 9.03 -11.54 -6.01
CA ALA A 103 9.95 -12.67 -6.14
C ALA A 103 9.33 -13.94 -5.53
N ARG A 104 9.55 -15.10 -6.17
CA ARG A 104 8.87 -16.38 -5.85
C ARG A 104 8.81 -16.73 -4.35
N PRO A 105 9.88 -16.59 -3.54
CA PRO A 105 9.84 -16.93 -2.11
C PRO A 105 8.90 -16.05 -1.26
N TYR A 106 8.55 -14.87 -1.76
CA TYR A 106 7.77 -13.86 -1.04
C TYR A 106 6.33 -13.74 -1.56
N ARG A 107 5.93 -14.57 -2.54
CA ARG A 107 4.59 -14.56 -3.12
C ARG A 107 3.57 -15.09 -2.12
N ASN A 108 2.82 -14.18 -1.51
CA ASN A 108 1.72 -14.51 -0.63
C ASN A 108 0.68 -13.37 -0.63
N LEU A 109 -0.52 -13.66 -0.13
CA LEU A 109 -1.63 -12.69 -0.09
C LEU A 109 -1.32 -11.46 0.76
N MET A 110 -0.41 -11.55 1.72
CA MET A 110 -0.04 -10.42 2.59
C MET A 110 0.68 -9.34 1.80
N VAL A 111 1.73 -9.72 1.06
CA VAL A 111 2.51 -8.83 0.20
C VAL A 111 1.64 -8.31 -0.94
N ALA A 112 0.90 -9.20 -1.61
CA ALA A 112 0.06 -8.84 -2.75
C ALA A 112 -1.02 -7.82 -2.37
N ARG A 113 -1.77 -8.07 -1.29
CA ARG A 113 -2.78 -7.13 -0.79
C ARG A 113 -2.16 -5.85 -0.27
N GLY A 114 -0.99 -5.91 0.36
CA GLY A 114 -0.30 -4.73 0.85
C GLY A 114 0.07 -3.78 -0.30
N LEU A 115 0.70 -4.29 -1.37
CA LEU A 115 1.09 -3.48 -2.52
C LEU A 115 -0.13 -2.85 -3.22
N LEU A 116 -1.16 -3.65 -3.48
CA LEU A 116 -2.38 -3.17 -4.15
C LEU A 116 -3.14 -2.14 -3.30
N LEU A 117 -3.19 -2.33 -1.98
CA LEU A 117 -3.79 -1.37 -1.06
C LEU A 117 -3.08 0.00 -1.11
N MET A 118 -1.75 0.01 -1.21
CA MET A 118 -1.02 1.27 -1.33
C MET A 118 -1.37 1.99 -2.64
N CYS A 119 -1.58 1.25 -3.73
CA CYS A 119 -2.10 1.82 -4.97
C CYS A 119 -3.51 2.40 -4.79
N THR A 120 -4.43 1.69 -4.11
CA THR A 120 -5.79 2.23 -3.89
C THR A 120 -5.76 3.49 -3.02
N TYR A 121 -4.85 3.58 -2.04
CA TYR A 121 -4.65 4.81 -1.25
C TYR A 121 -4.09 5.94 -2.09
N HIS A 122 -3.17 5.65 -3.01
CA HIS A 122 -2.68 6.65 -3.95
C HIS A 122 -3.79 7.17 -4.85
N ALA A 123 -4.65 6.28 -5.33
CA ALA A 123 -5.81 6.63 -6.13
C ALA A 123 -6.78 7.54 -5.36
N LEU A 124 -7.15 7.14 -4.13
CA LEU A 124 -8.01 7.94 -3.24
C LEU A 124 -7.42 9.32 -2.95
N ALA A 125 -6.11 9.37 -2.63
CA ALA A 125 -5.41 10.61 -2.28
C ALA A 125 -5.35 11.64 -3.42
N ASN A 126 -5.51 11.18 -4.66
CA ASN A 126 -5.51 11.97 -5.89
C ASN A 126 -6.89 12.05 -6.54
N ASN A 127 -7.94 11.60 -5.85
CA ASN A 127 -9.31 11.58 -6.34
C ASN A 127 -9.44 10.88 -7.70
N VAL A 128 -8.82 9.71 -7.85
CA VAL A 128 -9.01 8.87 -9.03
C VAL A 128 -10.42 8.28 -9.00
N ASP A 129 -11.07 8.21 -10.15
CA ASP A 129 -12.40 7.62 -10.31
C ASP A 129 -12.29 6.15 -10.75
N TYR A 130 -11.34 5.85 -11.66
CA TYR A 130 -11.12 4.50 -12.18
C TYR A 130 -9.64 4.10 -12.20
N ILE A 131 -9.38 2.84 -11.85
CA ILE A 131 -8.06 2.22 -12.01
C ILE A 131 -8.09 1.23 -13.18
N SER A 132 -7.21 1.40 -14.15
CA SER A 132 -7.02 0.47 -15.28
C SER A 132 -5.82 -0.45 -15.05
N ALA A 133 -6.01 -1.74 -15.30
CA ALA A 133 -4.96 -2.74 -15.15
C ALA A 133 -5.14 -3.89 -16.16
N PRO A 134 -4.25 -4.03 -17.15
CA PRO A 134 -4.12 -5.26 -17.94
C PRO A 134 -3.54 -6.36 -17.04
N LEU A 135 -4.31 -7.43 -16.78
CA LEU A 135 -3.93 -8.45 -15.81
C LEU A 135 -3.93 -9.84 -16.42
N ASN A 136 -2.90 -10.62 -16.11
CA ASN A 136 -2.97 -12.05 -16.35
C ASN A 136 -4.06 -12.70 -15.46
N PRO A 137 -4.63 -13.86 -15.85
CA PRO A 137 -5.73 -14.48 -15.10
C PRO A 137 -5.39 -14.87 -13.65
N VAL A 138 -4.11 -15.07 -13.33
CA VAL A 138 -3.65 -15.43 -11.98
C VAL A 138 -3.87 -14.25 -11.04
N VAL A 139 -3.44 -13.05 -11.44
CA VAL A 139 -3.63 -11.81 -10.66
C VAL A 139 -5.09 -11.36 -10.70
N GLY A 140 -5.80 -11.56 -11.82
CA GLY A 140 -7.21 -11.18 -11.96
C GLY A 140 -8.13 -11.74 -10.86
N LYS A 141 -7.86 -12.95 -10.35
CA LYS A 141 -8.62 -13.54 -9.23
C LYS A 141 -8.49 -12.75 -7.93
N LEU A 142 -7.34 -12.14 -7.68
CA LEU A 142 -7.12 -11.28 -6.51
C LEU A 142 -7.89 -9.98 -6.64
N ILE A 143 -7.88 -9.40 -7.84
CA ILE A 143 -8.54 -8.11 -8.15
C ILE A 143 -10.06 -8.23 -8.14
N HIS A 144 -10.60 -9.37 -8.57
CA HIS A 144 -12.04 -9.63 -8.51
C HIS A 144 -12.59 -9.54 -7.07
N ARG A 145 -11.82 -9.98 -6.08
CA ARG A 145 -12.23 -9.96 -4.67
C ARG A 145 -12.29 -8.56 -4.05
N ILE A 146 -11.63 -7.57 -4.66
CA ILE A 146 -11.66 -6.18 -4.21
C ILE A 146 -12.60 -5.31 -5.05
N GLY A 147 -13.40 -5.92 -5.93
CA GLY A 147 -14.43 -5.23 -6.74
C GLY A 147 -14.04 -4.98 -8.19
N GLY A 148 -12.82 -5.34 -8.60
CA GLY A 148 -12.39 -5.13 -9.99
C GLY A 148 -13.07 -6.12 -10.94
N LYS A 149 -13.49 -5.63 -12.10
CA LYS A 149 -14.21 -6.41 -13.10
C LYS A 149 -13.43 -6.37 -14.42
N PRO A 150 -13.30 -7.52 -15.11
CA PRO A 150 -12.76 -7.48 -16.46
C PRO A 150 -13.78 -6.79 -17.37
N VAL A 151 -13.30 -5.95 -18.28
CA VAL A 151 -14.14 -5.22 -19.26
C VAL A 151 -14.67 -6.19 -20.33
N THR A 152 -13.90 -7.21 -20.66
CA THR A 152 -14.30 -8.33 -21.53
C THR A 152 -13.92 -9.67 -20.90
N ASN A 153 -14.63 -10.73 -21.26
CA ASN A 153 -14.26 -12.09 -20.88
C ASN A 153 -13.21 -12.71 -21.81
N ASP A 154 -12.94 -12.07 -22.95
CA ASP A 154 -11.99 -12.56 -23.93
C ASP A 154 -10.56 -12.21 -23.52
N LEU A 155 -9.72 -13.25 -23.46
CA LEU A 155 -8.30 -13.09 -23.22
C LEU A 155 -7.64 -12.39 -24.42
N LEU A 156 -7.03 -11.24 -24.17
CA LEU A 156 -6.34 -10.44 -25.17
C LEU A 156 -4.84 -10.76 -25.19
N SER A 157 -4.16 -10.35 -26.25
CA SER A 157 -2.70 -10.47 -26.42
C SER A 157 -2.17 -9.27 -27.20
N VAL A 158 -0.98 -8.80 -26.84
CA VAL A 158 -0.25 -7.76 -27.58
C VAL A 158 1.15 -8.27 -27.95
N PRO A 159 1.80 -7.76 -29.01
CA PRO A 159 3.04 -8.34 -29.53
C PRO A 159 4.24 -8.33 -28.55
N HIS A 160 4.26 -7.41 -27.59
CA HIS A 160 5.42 -7.15 -26.73
C HIS A 160 5.37 -7.87 -25.37
N ILE A 161 4.35 -8.69 -25.10
CA ILE A 161 4.26 -9.55 -23.91
C ILE A 161 3.95 -11.01 -24.31
N ASN A 162 4.47 -11.97 -23.55
CA ASN A 162 4.30 -13.42 -23.77
C ASN A 162 3.12 -14.03 -22.99
N VAL A 163 2.19 -13.19 -22.54
CA VAL A 163 1.07 -13.61 -21.71
C VAL A 163 -0.24 -13.03 -22.21
N ARG A 164 -1.30 -13.84 -22.16
CA ARG A 164 -2.65 -13.34 -22.39
C ARG A 164 -3.18 -12.64 -21.14
N PHE A 165 -3.94 -11.57 -21.34
CA PHE A 165 -4.45 -10.76 -20.25
C PHE A 165 -5.94 -10.47 -20.39
N LEU A 166 -6.57 -10.07 -19.29
CA LEU A 166 -7.89 -9.46 -19.26
C LEU A 166 -7.73 -7.98 -18.88
N PRO A 167 -8.40 -7.05 -19.57
CA PRO A 167 -8.41 -5.65 -19.19
C PRO A 167 -9.32 -5.47 -17.97
N TYR A 168 -8.74 -5.29 -16.79
CA TYR A 168 -9.51 -5.00 -15.58
C TYR A 168 -9.70 -3.50 -15.40
N LEU A 169 -10.93 -3.14 -15.07
CA LEU A 169 -11.30 -1.81 -14.65
C LEU A 169 -11.86 -1.89 -13.22
N LEU A 170 -11.37 -1.03 -12.35
CA LEU A 170 -11.82 -0.91 -10.97
C LEU A 170 -12.41 0.48 -10.77
N ASP A 171 -13.73 0.53 -10.59
CA ASP A 171 -14.43 1.75 -10.17
C ASP A 171 -14.16 1.98 -8.68
N MET A 172 -13.68 3.17 -8.33
CA MET A 172 -13.36 3.50 -6.94
C MET A 172 -14.60 3.55 -6.04
N ASN A 173 -15.82 3.61 -6.59
CA ASN A 173 -17.08 3.47 -5.86
C ASN A 173 -17.44 2.01 -5.56
N ASP A 174 -17.05 1.08 -6.43
CA ASP A 174 -17.29 -0.37 -6.28
C ASP A 174 -16.23 -1.06 -5.40
N LEU A 175 -15.27 -0.31 -4.86
CA LEU A 175 -14.18 -0.85 -4.06
C LEU A 175 -14.72 -1.49 -2.77
N HIS A 176 -14.83 -2.81 -2.76
CA HIS A 176 -15.32 -3.63 -1.65
C HIS A 176 -14.27 -3.83 -0.54
N GLU A 177 -13.40 -2.85 -0.31
CA GLU A 177 -12.44 -2.89 0.79
C GLU A 177 -12.98 -2.13 1.99
N THR A 178 -13.16 -2.83 3.11
CA THR A 178 -13.57 -2.27 4.41
C THR A 178 -12.73 -1.04 4.80
N PHE A 179 -11.47 -0.98 4.36
CA PHE A 179 -10.63 0.18 4.59
C PHE A 179 -10.82 1.34 3.62
N ALA A 180 -11.19 1.12 2.35
CA ALA A 180 -11.52 2.24 1.47
C ALA A 180 -12.72 3.02 2.02
N ASN A 181 -13.70 2.31 2.60
CA ASN A 181 -14.80 2.92 3.33
C ASN A 181 -14.31 3.64 4.60
N PHE A 182 -13.43 3.03 5.39
CA PHE A 182 -12.81 3.70 6.55
C PHE A 182 -12.03 4.98 6.16
N ALA A 183 -11.22 4.93 5.09
CA ALA A 183 -10.41 6.04 4.59
C ALA A 183 -11.29 7.16 4.03
N LYS A 184 -12.37 6.81 3.30
CA LYS A 184 -13.37 7.76 2.81
C LYS A 184 -14.18 8.40 3.95
N GLN A 185 -14.47 7.66 5.02
CA GLN A 185 -15.35 8.11 6.11
C GLN A 185 -14.65 8.89 7.23
N ASN A 186 -13.34 8.74 7.44
CA ASN A 186 -12.64 9.27 8.63
C ASN A 186 -11.68 10.44 8.39
N VAL A 187 -11.79 11.19 7.28
CA VAL A 187 -10.93 12.37 7.02
C VAL A 187 -9.43 12.05 7.19
N ALA A 188 -9.04 10.79 6.92
CA ALA A 188 -7.69 10.28 7.07
C ALA A 188 -6.81 10.59 5.84
N HIS A 189 -7.21 11.58 5.02
CA HIS A 189 -6.55 11.93 3.76
C HIS A 189 -5.05 12.23 3.92
N ASN A 190 -4.68 12.86 5.03
CA ASN A 190 -3.28 13.15 5.35
C ASN A 190 -2.52 11.91 5.85
N MET A 191 -3.23 10.97 6.47
CA MET A 191 -2.64 9.71 6.97
C MET A 191 -2.36 8.73 5.83
N ILE A 192 -3.24 8.62 4.83
CA ILE A 192 -3.03 7.76 3.67
C ILE A 192 -1.87 8.23 2.78
N ARG A 193 -1.52 9.53 2.85
CA ARG A 193 -0.40 10.14 2.11
C ARG A 193 0.98 9.88 2.71
N SER A 194 1.05 9.28 3.90
CA SER A 194 2.32 8.77 4.44
C SER A 194 2.93 7.70 3.53
N TYR A 195 2.09 6.99 2.78
CA TYR A 195 2.47 5.97 1.82
C TYR A 195 3.45 4.92 2.37
N GLU A 196 3.32 4.61 3.65
CA GLU A 196 4.08 3.57 4.31
C GLU A 196 3.16 2.71 5.19
N CYS A 197 3.20 1.41 5.00
CA CYS A 197 2.50 0.45 5.85
C CYS A 197 3.41 -0.69 6.29
N MET A 198 3.07 -1.27 7.43
CA MET A 198 3.74 -2.44 7.98
C MET A 198 2.71 -3.51 8.30
N ILE A 199 3.10 -4.77 8.13
CA ILE A 199 2.23 -5.92 8.37
C ILE A 199 2.89 -6.86 9.37
N PHE A 200 2.19 -7.12 10.47
CA PHE A 200 2.67 -7.91 11.60
C PHE A 200 1.80 -9.15 11.80
N LYS A 201 2.43 -10.31 11.94
CA LYS A 201 1.74 -11.55 12.34
C LYS A 201 1.39 -11.50 13.83
N LYS A 202 0.41 -12.31 14.25
CA LYS A 202 0.07 -12.47 15.67
C LYS A 202 1.32 -12.81 16.50
N GLY A 203 1.49 -12.10 17.61
CA GLY A 203 2.62 -12.23 18.53
C GLY A 203 3.85 -11.40 18.14
N GLU A 204 3.88 -10.80 16.95
CA GLU A 204 4.97 -9.91 16.57
C GLU A 204 4.85 -8.57 17.29
N ARG A 205 6.01 -8.02 17.68
CA ARG A 205 6.10 -6.73 18.35
C ARG A 205 6.04 -5.61 17.31
N ILE A 206 5.20 -4.63 17.56
CA ILE A 206 5.01 -3.42 16.74
C ILE A 206 5.82 -2.26 17.31
N ILE A 207 5.72 -2.02 18.62
CA ILE A 207 6.50 -1.02 19.35
C ILE A 207 7.27 -1.73 20.44
N ARG A 208 8.55 -1.39 20.58
CA ARG A 208 9.36 -1.76 21.72
C ARG A 208 9.53 -0.56 22.65
N LYS A 209 9.33 -0.78 23.95
CA LYS A 209 9.63 0.24 24.96
C LYS A 209 11.11 0.64 24.86
N GLY A 210 11.36 1.95 24.92
CA GLY A 210 12.70 2.52 24.87
C GLY A 210 13.28 2.64 23.46
N ASP A 211 12.52 2.36 22.41
CA ASP A 211 12.89 2.77 21.05
C ASP A 211 12.57 4.27 20.86
N PRO A 212 13.12 4.94 19.84
CA PRO A 212 12.68 6.28 19.46
C PRO A 212 11.19 6.31 19.02
N GLY A 213 10.51 7.39 19.40
CA GLY A 213 9.12 7.68 19.05
C GLY A 213 8.99 8.80 18.03
N ASP A 214 9.41 8.56 16.79
CA ASP A 214 9.40 9.53 15.69
C ASP A 214 8.17 9.43 14.74
N CYS A 215 7.37 8.39 14.93
CA CYS A 215 6.15 8.11 14.19
C CYS A 215 5.03 7.60 15.10
N ALA A 216 3.80 7.68 14.62
CA ALA A 216 2.65 7.00 15.19
C ALA A 216 2.16 5.93 14.21
N TYR A 217 1.25 5.08 14.67
CA TYR A 217 0.68 4.01 13.86
C TYR A 217 -0.84 4.10 13.87
N LEU A 218 -1.46 3.88 12.71
CA LEU A 218 -2.91 3.73 12.57
C LEU A 218 -3.24 2.29 12.19
N ILE A 219 -4.10 1.61 12.94
CA ILE A 219 -4.52 0.25 12.61
C ILE A 219 -5.48 0.27 11.41
N VAL A 220 -5.03 -0.31 10.30
CA VAL A 220 -5.79 -0.48 9.06
C VAL A 220 -6.71 -1.69 9.15
N THR A 221 -6.18 -2.81 9.65
CA THR A 221 -6.93 -4.05 9.88
C THR A 221 -6.26 -4.83 11.01
N GLY A 222 -7.05 -5.64 11.73
CA GLY A 222 -6.56 -6.46 12.83
C GLY A 222 -6.67 -5.77 14.18
N ALA A 223 -5.94 -6.30 15.15
CA ALA A 223 -5.96 -5.88 16.54
C ALA A 223 -4.58 -6.05 17.19
N ALA A 224 -4.25 -5.15 18.11
CA ALA A 224 -3.01 -5.13 18.88
C ALA A 224 -3.31 -4.94 20.38
N GLN A 225 -2.31 -5.17 21.21
CA GLN A 225 -2.40 -5.01 22.66
C GLN A 225 -1.19 -4.24 23.18
N VAL A 226 -1.44 -3.32 24.10
CA VAL A 226 -0.40 -2.53 24.78
C VAL A 226 -0.07 -3.22 26.10
N LEU A 227 1.22 -3.49 26.35
CA LEU A 227 1.71 -4.09 27.58
C LEU A 227 2.62 -3.11 28.30
N HIS A 228 2.36 -2.92 29.59
CA HIS A 228 3.27 -2.19 30.47
C HIS A 228 4.34 -3.17 31.01
N PRO A 229 5.62 -2.77 31.13
CA PRO A 229 6.70 -3.67 31.55
C PRO A 229 6.50 -4.32 32.91
N ASN A 230 5.74 -3.65 33.78
CA ASN A 230 5.52 -4.08 35.16
C ASN A 230 4.29 -5.01 35.30
N THR A 231 3.57 -5.31 34.21
CA THR A 231 2.34 -6.12 34.25
C THR A 231 2.28 -7.10 33.08
N SER A 232 1.93 -8.36 33.35
CA SER A 232 1.69 -9.34 32.28
C SER A 232 0.33 -9.19 31.60
N ALA A 233 -0.62 -8.47 32.22
CA ALA A 233 -1.90 -8.16 31.63
C ALA A 233 -1.79 -6.98 30.65
N PRO A 234 -2.48 -7.02 29.48
CA PRO A 234 -2.60 -5.86 28.61
C PRO A 234 -3.23 -4.69 29.35
N ILE A 235 -2.66 -3.50 29.19
CA ILE A 235 -3.22 -2.25 29.74
C ILE A 235 -4.22 -1.60 28.77
N ALA A 236 -4.18 -1.96 27.48
CA ALA A 236 -5.14 -1.54 26.48
C ALA A 236 -5.22 -2.54 25.32
N GLU A 237 -6.41 -2.67 24.73
CA GLU A 237 -6.64 -3.36 23.47
C GLU A 237 -6.88 -2.32 22.36
N LEU A 238 -6.26 -2.54 21.20
CA LEU A 238 -6.31 -1.68 20.03
C LEU A 238 -6.93 -2.45 18.87
N SER A 239 -7.73 -1.76 18.07
CA SER A 239 -8.51 -2.31 16.97
C SER A 239 -8.47 -1.40 15.75
N GLN A 240 -9.09 -1.82 14.66
CA GLN A 240 -9.18 -1.03 13.42
C GLN A 240 -9.63 0.41 13.71
N GLY A 241 -8.88 1.38 13.19
CA GLY A 241 -9.11 2.80 13.36
C GLY A 241 -8.41 3.44 14.54
N ASP A 242 -7.90 2.65 15.50
CA ASP A 242 -7.13 3.19 16.62
C ASP A 242 -5.75 3.70 16.16
N VAL A 243 -5.36 4.87 16.68
CA VAL A 243 -4.02 5.42 16.56
C VAL A 243 -3.26 5.16 17.85
N PHE A 244 -1.99 4.78 17.75
CA PHE A 244 -1.13 4.49 18.90
C PHE A 244 0.33 4.86 18.64
N GLY A 245 1.13 4.96 19.70
CA GLY A 245 2.52 5.44 19.61
C GLY A 245 2.59 6.94 19.29
N ASP A 246 1.57 7.69 19.65
CA ASP A 246 1.44 9.12 19.41
C ASP A 246 1.89 9.99 20.60
N ARG A 247 1.98 9.40 21.80
CA ARG A 247 2.35 10.11 23.04
C ARG A 247 3.65 10.90 22.89
N GLU A 248 4.71 10.26 22.42
CA GLU A 248 6.04 10.87 22.25
C GLU A 248 6.04 11.98 21.17
N LEU A 249 5.09 11.95 20.24
CA LEU A 249 4.96 13.01 19.24
C LEU A 249 4.40 14.31 19.83
N LEU A 250 3.69 14.22 20.96
CA LEU A 250 2.99 15.31 21.63
C LEU A 250 3.70 15.82 22.90
N SER A 251 4.33 14.93 23.68
CA SER A 251 4.84 15.26 25.02
C SER A 251 6.24 15.89 25.06
N GLY A 252 6.95 15.95 23.93
CA GLY A 252 8.36 16.39 23.89
C GLY A 252 9.36 15.31 24.33
N ASP A 253 8.89 14.22 24.92
CA ASP A 253 9.68 12.99 25.11
C ASP A 253 9.96 12.32 23.77
N THR A 254 11.10 11.65 23.65
CA THR A 254 11.53 11.02 22.39
C THR A 254 11.46 9.50 22.41
N MET A 255 11.13 8.88 23.54
CA MET A 255 11.31 7.44 23.75
C MET A 255 10.00 6.72 24.08
N ARG A 256 9.77 5.58 23.44
CA ARG A 256 8.59 4.74 23.61
C ARG A 256 8.40 4.32 25.06
N THR A 257 7.20 4.54 25.58
CA THR A 257 6.86 4.27 26.99
C THR A 257 6.34 2.85 27.28
N ALA A 258 5.79 2.16 26.29
CA ALA A 258 5.21 0.82 26.42
C ALA A 258 5.54 -0.09 25.23
N ASP A 259 5.42 -1.40 25.42
CA ASP A 259 5.48 -2.36 24.32
C ASP A 259 4.10 -2.54 23.69
N VAL A 260 4.06 -2.73 22.37
CA VAL A 260 2.82 -3.06 21.64
C VAL A 260 3.03 -4.31 20.82
N PHE A 261 2.12 -5.27 20.93
CA PHE A 261 2.17 -6.54 20.20
C PHE A 261 0.91 -6.75 19.38
N ALA A 262 1.06 -7.34 18.20
CA ALA A 262 -0.06 -7.77 17.38
C ALA A 262 -0.80 -8.94 18.05
N SER A 263 -2.10 -8.79 18.33
CA SER A 263 -2.94 -9.87 18.87
C SER A 263 -3.61 -10.71 17.76
N SER A 264 -3.56 -10.23 16.52
CA SER A 264 -3.98 -10.91 15.29
C SER A 264 -3.02 -10.59 14.13
N LEU A 265 -3.38 -10.90 12.88
CA LEU A 265 -2.67 -10.34 11.71
C LEU A 265 -3.02 -8.85 11.60
N VAL A 266 -2.05 -7.99 11.89
CA VAL A 266 -2.24 -6.53 11.93
C VAL A 266 -1.60 -5.88 10.73
N ARG A 267 -2.33 -4.95 10.12
CA ARG A 267 -1.77 -3.98 9.18
C ARG A 267 -1.88 -2.60 9.80
N VAL A 268 -0.79 -1.85 9.75
CA VAL A 268 -0.75 -0.46 10.21
C VAL A 268 -0.25 0.46 9.12
N MET A 269 -0.78 1.68 9.06
CA MET A 269 -0.08 2.80 8.41
C MET A 269 0.94 3.37 9.37
N VAL A 270 2.12 3.70 8.85
CA VAL A 270 3.16 4.43 9.60
C VAL A 270 2.95 5.92 9.35
N LEU A 271 2.76 6.69 10.40
CA LEU A 271 2.47 8.12 10.33
C LEU A 271 3.69 8.88 10.86
N PRO A 272 4.52 9.47 9.98
CA PRO A 272 5.60 10.36 10.42
C PRO A 272 5.04 11.50 11.26
N LYS A 273 5.83 12.00 12.23
CA LYS A 273 5.43 13.10 13.13
C LYS A 273 4.70 14.23 12.42
N ARG A 274 5.22 14.67 11.27
CA ARG A 274 4.61 15.74 10.47
C ARG A 274 3.19 15.39 10.03
N ALA A 275 2.99 14.23 9.43
CA ALA A 275 1.68 13.78 8.93
C ALA A 275 0.67 13.62 10.08
N PHE A 276 1.12 13.11 11.22
CA PHE A 276 0.31 13.00 12.43
C PHE A 276 -0.13 14.38 12.96
N LEU A 277 0.80 15.33 13.08
CA LEU A 277 0.51 16.69 13.57
C LEU A 277 -0.40 17.48 12.59
N GLU A 278 -0.23 17.28 11.28
CA GLU A 278 -1.13 17.86 10.27
C GLU A 278 -2.55 17.31 10.41
N HIS A 279 -2.71 16.01 10.64
CA HIS A 279 -4.03 15.40 10.87
C HIS A 279 -4.71 15.93 12.15
N GLN A 280 -3.98 16.03 13.26
CA GLN A 280 -4.46 16.61 14.53
C GLN A 280 -5.05 18.01 14.34
N ARG A 281 -4.46 18.84 13.45
CA ARG A 281 -4.97 20.19 13.16
C ARG A 281 -6.27 20.20 12.35
N THR A 282 -6.53 19.14 11.58
CA THR A 282 -7.70 19.06 10.69
C THR A 282 -8.92 18.41 11.32
N LEU A 283 -8.78 17.78 12.50
CA LEU A 283 -9.91 17.21 13.24
C LEU A 283 -10.81 18.33 13.80
N PRO A 284 -12.14 18.26 13.63
CA PRO A 284 -13.07 19.09 14.39
C PRO A 284 -12.86 18.84 15.88
N ARG A 285 -12.77 19.90 16.69
CA ARG A 285 -12.57 19.85 18.17
C ARG A 285 -13.62 19.01 18.94
N THR A 286 -14.62 18.43 18.27
CA THR A 286 -15.80 17.78 18.84
C THR A 286 -15.86 16.26 18.65
N SER A 287 -14.79 15.59 18.19
CA SER A 287 -14.85 14.14 17.89
C SER A 287 -13.71 13.29 18.47
N VAL A 288 -13.00 13.80 19.48
CA VAL A 288 -12.20 12.93 20.36
C VAL A 288 -13.13 12.52 21.50
N ASP A 289 -13.54 11.25 21.54
CA ASP A 289 -14.04 10.68 22.78
C ASP A 289 -12.88 10.76 23.80
N PRO A 290 -12.99 11.58 24.86
CA PRO A 290 -11.91 11.73 25.84
C PRO A 290 -11.57 10.42 26.57
N LEU A 291 -12.37 9.36 26.39
CA LEU A 291 -12.28 8.10 27.11
C LEU A 291 -11.10 7.18 26.74
N LYS A 292 -10.25 7.49 25.76
CA LYS A 292 -8.99 6.71 25.52
C LYS A 292 -7.69 7.44 25.88
N THR A 293 -7.74 8.73 26.18
CA THR A 293 -6.53 9.51 26.57
C THR A 293 -6.27 9.49 28.09
N ALA A 294 -7.19 8.92 28.88
CA ALA A 294 -7.18 8.97 30.35
C ALA A 294 -6.75 7.65 31.04
N LEU A 295 -5.89 6.84 30.41
CA LEU A 295 -5.23 5.74 31.10
C LEU A 295 -3.73 6.04 31.12
N ILE A 296 -3.18 6.08 32.34
CA ILE A 296 -1.83 6.52 32.74
C ILE A 296 -1.79 8.02 33.10
N GLU A 297 -2.41 8.34 34.23
CA GLU A 297 -1.72 9.12 35.28
C GLU A 297 -0.48 8.35 35.78
#